data_AF-A0A9X8YMW6-F1
#
_entry.id   AF-A0A9X8YMW6-F1
#
_cell.length_a   1.000
_cell.length_b   1.000
_cell.length_c   1.000
_cell.angle_alpha   90.00
_cell.angle_beta   90.00
_cell.angle_gamma   90.00
#
_symmetry.space_group_name_H-M   'P 1'
#
loop_
_entity.id
_entity.type
_entity.pdbx_description
1 polymer ?
#
loop_
_entity_poly.entity_id
_entity_poly.type
_entity_poly.pdbx_seq_one_letter_code
_entity_poly.pdbx_strand_id
1 'polypeptide(L)'
;VGRRIRIVGDEHADMEKGTGCVKITPAHDFNDYEVGKRHGLPMINILTFDGDIRQEAEVFNTLGEVCTDYCSEIPAEFRSLERFAARKAVVAAFENLGLLDEIKPHDLTVPYGDRGGVVIEPMLTDQWYVRTAPLAKVAVEAVEQGQIEFVPKQYENMYFSWMRDIQDWCISRQLWWGHRIPAWYDVNGKVYVGRSEEEVRSENNLGADVVLTQDEDVLDTWFSSGLWTFSTLGWPEQTDALKTFHPTSVMVSGFDIIFFWIARMIMLTMHFIKDENGKPQVPFKTVYMTGLIRDDEGQK
;
A
#
# COMPACT_ATOMS: atom_id res chain seq x y z
N VAL A 1 -11.19 17.88 -26.20
CA VAL A 1 -11.78 17.80 -24.83
C VAL A 1 -12.00 19.16 -24.14
N GLY A 2 -11.27 20.24 -24.45
CA GLY A 2 -11.65 21.62 -24.05
C GLY A 2 -11.74 21.91 -22.54
N ARG A 3 -11.14 21.06 -21.70
CA ARG A 3 -11.23 21.14 -20.24
C ARG A 3 -10.43 22.32 -19.70
N ARG A 4 -11.02 23.11 -18.79
CA ARG A 4 -10.30 24.14 -18.03
C ARG A 4 -9.72 23.51 -16.78
N ILE A 5 -8.41 23.66 -16.59
CA ILE A 5 -7.70 23.15 -15.41
C ILE A 5 -7.63 24.25 -14.35
N ARG A 6 -7.98 23.91 -13.11
CA ARG A 6 -7.87 24.83 -11.97
C ARG A 6 -6.40 24.99 -11.57
N ILE A 7 -6.00 26.22 -11.28
CA ILE A 7 -4.70 26.53 -10.67
C ILE A 7 -4.91 26.58 -9.15
N VAL A 8 -4.08 25.85 -8.41
CA VAL A 8 -4.10 25.78 -6.94
C VAL A 8 -2.71 26.08 -6.39
N GLY A 9 -2.64 26.68 -5.20
CA GLY A 9 -1.38 26.85 -4.47
C GLY A 9 -1.21 25.69 -3.48
N ASP A 10 -0.06 25.03 -3.49
CA ASP A 10 0.25 23.90 -2.62
C ASP A 10 1.76 23.86 -2.34
N GLU A 11 2.15 23.42 -1.13
CA GLU A 11 3.55 23.31 -0.69
C GLU A 11 4.34 22.24 -1.46
N HIS A 12 3.67 21.33 -2.16
CA HIS A 12 4.32 20.34 -3.02
C HIS A 12 5.07 20.96 -4.21
N ALA A 13 4.66 22.15 -4.67
CA ALA A 13 5.32 22.84 -5.76
C ALA A 13 6.61 23.51 -5.30
N ASP A 14 7.72 23.21 -5.96
CA ASP A 14 9.01 23.85 -5.73
C ASP A 14 9.23 25.00 -6.71
N MET A 15 9.32 26.23 -6.18
CA MET A 15 9.52 27.45 -6.97
C MET A 15 10.88 27.50 -7.68
N GLU A 16 11.89 26.79 -7.17
CA GLU A 16 13.24 26.78 -7.74
C GLU A 16 13.39 25.73 -8.87
N LYS A 17 12.40 24.83 -9.01
CA LYS A 17 12.44 23.73 -9.98
C LYS A 17 11.61 24.04 -11.23
N GLY A 18 12.23 23.90 -12.41
CA GLY A 18 11.55 24.07 -13.70
C GLY A 18 10.94 25.47 -13.84
N THR A 19 9.63 25.57 -14.03
CA THR A 19 8.91 26.85 -14.13
C THR A 19 8.32 27.31 -12.79
N GLY A 20 8.56 26.59 -11.69
CA GLY A 20 7.88 26.81 -10.41
C GLY A 20 6.40 26.38 -10.40
N CYS A 21 5.91 25.79 -11.49
CA CYS A 21 4.56 25.22 -11.61
C CYS A 21 4.67 23.77 -12.03
N VAL A 22 3.85 22.89 -11.44
CA VAL A 22 3.86 21.46 -11.73
C VAL A 22 2.47 20.99 -12.15
N LYS A 23 2.40 20.06 -13.11
CA LYS A 23 1.13 19.39 -13.46
C LYS A 23 0.68 18.52 -12.28
N ILE A 24 -0.61 18.43 -12.02
CA ILE A 24 -1.16 17.55 -10.99
C ILE A 24 -2.08 16.53 -11.66
N THR A 25 -1.73 15.25 -11.53
CA THR A 25 -2.41 14.08 -12.12
C THR A 25 -2.76 13.05 -11.02
N PRO A 26 -3.78 13.30 -10.18
CA PRO A 26 -3.97 12.57 -8.92
C PRO A 26 -4.15 11.05 -9.04
N ALA A 27 -4.60 10.55 -10.19
CA ALA A 27 -4.83 9.12 -10.38
C ALA A 27 -3.56 8.32 -10.76
N HIS A 28 -2.43 8.99 -11.06
CA HIS A 28 -1.25 8.38 -11.68
C HIS A 28 0.08 8.74 -11.00
N ASP A 29 0.07 9.47 -9.89
CA ASP A 29 1.26 9.76 -9.08
C ASP A 29 0.85 9.93 -7.62
N PHE A 30 1.64 9.36 -6.70
CA PHE A 30 1.33 9.35 -5.27
C PHE A 30 1.35 10.75 -4.64
N ASN A 31 2.27 11.62 -5.08
CA ASN A 31 2.31 12.99 -4.55
C ASN A 31 1.17 13.82 -5.11
N ASP A 32 0.89 13.67 -6.41
CA ASP A 32 -0.26 14.31 -7.07
C ASP A 32 -1.57 13.86 -6.44
N TYR A 33 -1.68 12.59 -6.02
CA TYR A 33 -2.84 12.05 -5.31
C TYR A 33 -3.10 12.81 -4.01
N GLU A 34 -2.06 13.03 -3.21
CA GLU A 34 -2.17 13.77 -1.95
C GLU A 34 -2.50 15.26 -2.17
N VAL A 35 -1.92 15.91 -3.18
CA VAL A 35 -2.32 17.27 -3.59
C VAL A 35 -3.79 17.27 -4.02
N GLY A 36 -4.20 16.28 -4.83
CA GLY A 36 -5.58 16.11 -5.28
C GLY A 36 -6.56 16.00 -4.12
N LYS A 37 -6.22 15.21 -3.10
CA LYS A 37 -7.02 15.08 -1.88
C LYS A 37 -7.12 16.38 -1.09
N ARG A 38 -6.00 17.07 -0.86
CA ARG A 38 -6.00 18.36 -0.13
C ARG A 38 -6.87 19.43 -0.79
N HIS A 39 -6.90 19.46 -2.12
CA HIS A 39 -7.60 20.51 -2.89
C HIS A 39 -8.95 20.07 -3.46
N GLY A 40 -9.39 18.84 -3.21
CA GLY A 40 -10.66 18.32 -3.74
C GLY A 40 -10.66 18.22 -5.27
N LEU A 41 -9.53 17.83 -5.87
CA LEU A 41 -9.43 17.71 -7.33
C LEU A 41 -10.04 16.38 -7.81
N PRO A 42 -10.75 16.38 -8.95
CA PRO A 42 -11.17 15.13 -9.58
C PRO A 42 -9.97 14.27 -9.98
N MET A 43 -10.07 12.97 -9.77
CA MET A 43 -9.04 11.98 -10.06
C MET A 43 -9.38 11.26 -11.37
N ILE A 44 -8.51 11.38 -12.37
CA ILE A 44 -8.82 10.97 -13.74
C ILE A 44 -7.92 9.81 -14.14
N ASN A 45 -8.47 8.60 -14.17
CA ASN A 45 -7.77 7.42 -14.67
C ASN A 45 -7.87 7.35 -16.20
N ILE A 46 -6.72 7.38 -16.87
CA ILE A 46 -6.63 7.24 -18.34
C ILE A 46 -6.03 5.91 -18.77
N LEU A 47 -5.57 5.08 -17.83
CA LEU A 47 -4.84 3.84 -18.11
C LEU A 47 -5.69 2.61 -17.77
N THR A 48 -5.60 1.59 -18.61
CA THR A 48 -6.05 0.22 -18.30
C THR A 48 -5.00 -0.48 -17.44
N PHE A 49 -5.32 -1.66 -16.89
CA PHE A 49 -4.35 -2.48 -16.16
C PHE A 49 -3.19 -3.00 -17.03
N ASP A 50 -3.38 -3.08 -18.34
CA ASP A 50 -2.32 -3.41 -19.29
C ASP A 50 -1.37 -2.24 -19.58
N GLY A 51 -1.68 -1.05 -19.04
CA GLY A 51 -0.92 0.17 -19.30
C GLY A 51 -1.22 0.81 -20.65
N ASP A 52 -2.39 0.52 -21.22
CA ASP A 52 -2.88 1.16 -22.45
C ASP A 52 -3.81 2.32 -22.12
N ILE A 53 -3.89 3.29 -23.03
CA ILE A 53 -4.82 4.41 -22.91
C ILE A 53 -6.25 3.92 -23.12
N ARG A 54 -7.14 4.27 -22.19
CA ARG A 54 -8.56 3.89 -22.24
C ARG A 54 -9.30 4.52 -23.42
N GLN A 55 -10.44 3.94 -23.76
CA GLN A 55 -11.38 4.54 -24.71
C GLN A 55 -12.04 5.79 -24.13
N GLU A 56 -12.41 5.73 -22.86
CA GLU A 56 -12.91 6.83 -22.04
C GLU A 56 -12.21 6.81 -20.69
N ALA A 57 -11.91 7.98 -20.14
CA ALA A 57 -11.32 8.11 -18.82
C ALA A 57 -12.35 7.81 -17.73
N GLU A 58 -11.91 7.17 -16.66
CA GLU A 58 -12.71 7.10 -15.43
C GLU A 58 -12.42 8.35 -14.60
N VAL A 59 -13.46 8.95 -14.03
CA VAL A 59 -13.35 10.18 -13.25
C VAL A 59 -13.97 9.92 -11.89
N PHE A 60 -13.18 10.12 -10.84
CA PHE A 60 -13.56 9.92 -9.45
C PHE A 60 -13.40 11.20 -8.64
N ASN A 61 -14.14 11.33 -7.55
CA ASN A 61 -13.85 12.33 -6.52
C ASN A 61 -12.81 11.79 -5.53
N THR A 62 -12.46 12.59 -4.51
CA THR A 62 -11.46 12.23 -3.49
C THR A 62 -11.92 11.15 -2.51
N LEU A 63 -13.19 10.73 -2.59
CA LEU A 63 -13.79 9.65 -1.82
C LEU A 63 -13.83 8.33 -2.62
N GLY A 64 -13.37 8.33 -3.87
CA GLY A 64 -13.41 7.17 -4.76
C GLY A 64 -14.75 6.98 -5.49
N GLU A 65 -15.68 7.93 -5.38
CA GLU A 65 -16.99 7.83 -6.03
C GLU A 65 -16.91 8.38 -7.46
N VAL A 66 -17.67 7.78 -8.38
CA VAL A 66 -17.76 8.25 -9.77
C VAL A 66 -18.24 9.70 -9.82
N CYS A 67 -17.55 10.52 -10.60
CA CYS A 67 -17.73 11.95 -10.68
C CYS A 67 -17.90 12.41 -12.13
N THR A 68 -18.79 13.39 -12.37
CA THR A 68 -19.06 13.96 -13.70
C THR A 68 -18.52 15.37 -13.87
N ASP A 69 -17.71 15.87 -12.93
CA ASP A 69 -17.16 17.23 -12.96
C ASP A 69 -16.25 17.48 -14.17
N TYR A 70 -15.67 16.42 -14.72
CA TYR A 70 -14.87 16.47 -15.94
C TYR A 70 -15.37 15.50 -17.00
N CYS A 71 -15.28 15.96 -18.25
CA CYS A 71 -15.54 15.14 -19.43
C CYS A 71 -14.61 13.91 -19.44
N SER A 72 -15.16 12.71 -19.61
CA SER A 72 -14.42 11.44 -19.71
C SER A 72 -13.80 11.21 -21.10
N GLU A 73 -14.09 12.05 -22.09
CA GLU A 73 -13.59 11.87 -23.44
C GLU A 73 -12.05 11.91 -23.48
N ILE A 74 -11.47 10.90 -24.13
CA ILE A 74 -10.06 10.87 -24.54
C ILE A 74 -10.01 11.11 -26.05
N PRO A 75 -9.09 11.94 -26.60
CA PRO A 75 -8.99 12.12 -28.05
C PRO A 75 -8.74 10.79 -28.78
N ALA A 76 -9.46 10.57 -29.89
CA ALA A 76 -9.50 9.28 -30.58
C ALA A 76 -8.12 8.79 -31.04
N GLU A 77 -7.23 9.71 -31.39
CA GLU A 77 -5.87 9.43 -31.81
C GLU A 77 -4.97 8.82 -30.72
N PHE A 78 -5.34 8.93 -29.44
CA PHE A 78 -4.56 8.39 -28.33
C PHE A 78 -5.14 7.12 -27.72
N ARG A 79 -6.40 6.78 -28.01
CA ARG A 79 -7.09 5.62 -27.42
C ARG A 79 -6.39 4.32 -27.82
N SER A 80 -6.33 3.36 -26.90
CA SER A 80 -5.69 2.05 -27.06
C SER A 80 -4.20 2.06 -27.41
N LEU A 81 -3.53 3.21 -27.32
CA LEU A 81 -2.08 3.25 -27.39
C LEU A 81 -1.48 2.77 -26.08
N GLU A 82 -0.44 1.94 -26.17
CA GLU A 82 0.43 1.62 -25.03
C GLU A 82 1.05 2.91 -24.47
N ARG A 83 1.18 3.02 -23.14
CA ARG A 83 1.57 4.27 -22.44
C ARG A 83 2.83 4.95 -22.98
N PHE A 84 3.89 4.22 -23.35
CA PHE A 84 5.09 4.82 -23.91
C PHE A 84 4.89 5.26 -25.36
N ALA A 85 4.13 4.51 -26.16
CA ALA A 85 3.70 4.94 -27.49
C ALA A 85 2.82 6.19 -27.43
N ALA A 86 1.87 6.22 -26.48
CA ALA A 86 1.00 7.36 -26.22
C ALA A 86 1.81 8.61 -25.84
N ARG A 87 2.82 8.48 -24.97
CA ARG A 87 3.73 9.58 -24.61
C ARG A 87 4.39 10.19 -25.86
N LYS A 88 4.90 9.37 -26.78
CA LYS A 88 5.51 9.85 -28.03
C LYS A 88 4.51 10.56 -28.92
N ALA A 89 3.30 10.01 -29.07
CA ALA A 89 2.23 10.61 -29.85
C ALA A 89 1.79 11.97 -29.27
N VAL A 90 1.68 12.08 -27.94
CA VAL A 90 1.33 13.34 -27.25
C VAL A 90 2.41 14.40 -27.48
N VAL A 91 3.69 14.06 -27.38
CA VAL A 91 4.79 15.00 -27.66
C VAL A 91 4.72 15.53 -29.09
N ALA A 92 4.53 14.63 -30.07
CA ALA A 92 4.39 15.03 -31.47
C ALA A 92 3.16 15.92 -31.72
N ALA A 93 2.03 15.63 -31.06
CA ALA A 93 0.84 16.47 -31.12
C ALA A 93 1.09 17.87 -30.53
N PHE A 94 1.79 17.97 -29.40
CA PHE A 94 2.14 19.25 -28.78
C PHE A 94 3.08 20.09 -29.67
N GLU A 95 4.05 19.45 -30.33
CA GLU A 95 4.93 20.10 -31.30
C GLU A 95 4.13 20.64 -32.50
N ASN A 96 3.26 19.81 -33.09
CA ASN A 96 2.41 20.21 -34.22
C ASN A 96 1.45 21.37 -33.87
N LEU A 97 0.99 21.44 -32.62
CA LEU A 97 0.12 22.50 -32.12
C LEU A 97 0.90 23.77 -31.69
N GLY A 98 2.24 23.73 -31.69
CA GLY A 98 3.07 24.84 -31.20
C GLY A 98 2.95 25.08 -29.70
N LEU A 99 2.60 24.05 -28.92
CA LEU A 99 2.43 24.10 -27.46
C LEU A 99 3.67 23.58 -26.70
N LEU A 100 4.64 23.02 -27.42
CA LEU A 100 5.90 22.53 -26.87
C LEU A 100 6.95 23.65 -26.91
N ASP A 101 7.43 24.08 -25.74
CA ASP A 101 8.48 25.08 -25.62
C ASP A 101 9.88 24.45 -25.81
N GLU A 102 10.24 23.47 -24.98
CA GLU A 102 11.53 22.81 -25.03
C GLU A 102 11.49 21.35 -24.55
N ILE A 103 12.47 20.55 -24.99
CA ILE A 103 12.75 19.19 -24.47
C ILE A 103 14.18 19.17 -23.95
N LYS A 104 14.36 18.80 -22.68
CA LYS A 104 15.66 18.67 -22.03
C LYS A 104 15.87 17.24 -21.52
N PRO A 105 17.08 16.66 -21.65
CA PRO A 105 17.45 15.44 -20.94
C PRO A 105 17.30 15.64 -19.44
N HIS A 106 16.77 14.64 -18.76
CA HIS A 106 16.54 14.69 -17.32
C HIS A 106 16.67 13.29 -16.72
N ASP A 107 17.47 13.20 -15.66
CA ASP A 107 17.62 11.97 -14.89
C ASP A 107 16.42 11.81 -13.95
N LEU A 108 15.76 10.66 -14.06
CA LEU A 108 14.55 10.33 -13.31
C LEU A 108 14.81 9.11 -12.43
N THR A 109 14.37 9.19 -11.17
CA THR A 109 14.26 8.02 -10.30
C THR A 109 12.94 7.31 -10.60
N VAL A 110 13.00 6.21 -11.34
CA VAL A 110 11.82 5.44 -11.73
C VAL A 110 11.69 4.20 -10.84
N PRO A 111 10.54 3.96 -10.19
CA PRO A 111 10.33 2.77 -9.39
C PRO A 111 10.13 1.55 -10.30
N TYR A 112 10.80 0.45 -9.97
CA TYR A 112 10.68 -0.83 -10.66
C TYR A 112 10.13 -1.89 -9.72
N GLY A 113 9.32 -2.79 -10.25
CA GLY A 113 8.85 -3.96 -9.52
C GLY A 113 10.01 -4.87 -9.18
N ASP A 114 10.22 -5.12 -7.88
CA ASP A 114 11.36 -5.89 -7.34
C ASP A 114 11.56 -7.25 -8.02
N ARG A 115 10.46 -7.94 -8.37
CA ARG A 115 10.51 -9.28 -9.01
C ARG A 115 10.47 -9.26 -10.53
N GLY A 116 9.78 -8.28 -11.12
CA GLY A 116 9.49 -8.25 -12.55
C GLY A 116 10.39 -7.33 -13.36
N GLY A 117 11.12 -6.42 -12.71
CA GLY A 117 11.98 -5.43 -13.39
C GLY A 117 11.22 -4.45 -14.29
N VAL A 118 9.90 -4.40 -14.20
CA VAL A 118 9.02 -3.50 -14.96
C VAL A 118 8.72 -2.24 -14.17
N VAL A 119 8.56 -1.13 -14.88
CA VAL A 119 8.17 0.16 -14.28
C VAL A 119 6.81 0.03 -13.60
N ILE A 120 6.74 0.47 -12.35
CA ILE A 120 5.50 0.49 -11.57
C ILE A 120 4.64 1.66 -12.02
N GLU A 121 3.36 1.39 -12.29
CA GLU A 121 2.36 2.41 -12.58
C GLU A 121 1.47 2.63 -11.34
N PRO A 122 1.40 3.85 -10.79
CA PRO A 122 0.40 4.18 -9.78
C PRO A 122 -0.99 4.13 -10.40
N MET A 123 -1.92 3.43 -9.77
CA MET A 123 -3.30 3.30 -10.23
C MET A 123 -4.28 3.39 -9.07
N LEU A 124 -5.46 3.95 -9.35
CA LEU A 124 -6.59 3.90 -8.43
C LEU A 124 -7.24 2.52 -8.51
N THR A 125 -7.19 1.79 -7.40
CA THR A 125 -7.83 0.48 -7.26
C THR A 125 -8.42 0.35 -5.86
N ASP A 126 -9.51 -0.40 -5.75
CA ASP A 126 -10.05 -0.79 -4.46
C ASP A 126 -9.15 -1.86 -3.86
N GLN A 127 -8.69 -1.64 -2.63
CA GLN A 127 -7.76 -2.52 -1.93
C GLN A 127 -8.08 -2.54 -0.43
N TRP A 128 -7.65 -3.60 0.25
CA TRP A 128 -7.77 -3.75 1.69
C TRP A 128 -6.58 -3.11 2.39
N TYR A 129 -6.87 -2.22 3.33
CA TYR A 129 -5.86 -1.53 4.13
C TYR A 129 -6.02 -1.82 5.63
N VAL A 130 -4.88 -1.98 6.30
CA VAL A 130 -4.80 -1.94 7.76
C VAL A 130 -4.40 -0.53 8.17
N ARG A 131 -5.20 0.08 9.07
CA ARG A 131 -4.85 1.35 9.70
C ARG A 131 -3.67 1.17 10.65
N THR A 132 -2.47 1.60 10.25
CA THR A 132 -1.22 1.24 10.95
C THR A 132 -0.88 2.18 12.10
N ALA A 133 -1.23 3.47 11.99
CA ALA A 133 -0.90 4.49 12.99
C ALA A 133 -1.16 4.09 14.46
N PRO A 134 -2.35 3.55 14.84
CA PRO A 134 -2.58 3.13 16.23
C PRO A 134 -1.72 1.93 16.65
N LEU A 135 -1.43 1.00 15.73
CA LEU A 135 -0.59 -0.16 15.99
C LEU A 135 0.87 0.25 16.17
N ALA A 136 1.34 1.15 15.31
CA ALA A 136 2.69 1.65 15.31
C ALA A 136 3.00 2.45 16.58
N LYS A 137 2.05 3.25 17.07
CA LYS A 137 2.20 3.97 18.34
C LYS A 137 2.54 3.02 19.50
N VAL A 138 1.77 1.95 19.66
CA VAL A 138 1.98 0.95 20.72
C VAL A 138 3.33 0.24 20.55
N ALA A 139 3.70 -0.07 19.30
CA ALA A 139 4.97 -0.73 18.97
C ALA A 139 6.19 0.18 19.19
N VAL A 140 6.08 1.48 18.94
CA VAL A 140 7.14 2.48 19.19
C VAL A 140 7.35 2.65 20.68
N GLU A 141 6.27 2.82 21.45
CA GLU A 141 6.31 2.96 22.91
C GLU A 141 7.00 1.76 23.59
N ALA A 142 6.79 0.54 23.10
CA ALA A 142 7.45 -0.65 23.64
C ALA A 142 8.97 -0.63 23.50
N VAL A 143 9.49 -0.15 22.37
CA VAL A 143 10.94 -0.02 22.14
C VAL A 143 11.49 1.17 22.93
N GLU A 144 10.80 2.32 22.94
CA GLU A 144 11.21 3.50 23.72
C GLU A 144 11.28 3.23 25.22
N GLN A 145 10.41 2.36 25.74
CA GLN A 145 10.41 1.95 27.15
C GLN A 145 11.40 0.81 27.47
N GLY A 146 12.14 0.32 26.47
CA GLY A 146 13.10 -0.77 26.64
C GLY A 146 12.48 -2.15 26.89
N GLN A 147 11.20 -2.34 26.54
CA GLN A 147 10.57 -3.68 26.58
C GLN A 147 11.11 -4.58 25.47
N ILE A 148 11.60 -3.97 24.39
CA ILE A 148 12.27 -4.61 23.25
C ILE A 148 13.59 -3.87 23.04
N GLU A 149 14.71 -4.61 23.07
CA GLU A 149 16.04 -4.06 22.82
C GLU A 149 16.59 -4.51 21.46
N PHE A 150 17.09 -3.57 20.65
CA PHE A 150 17.80 -3.91 19.42
C PHE A 150 19.31 -4.01 19.68
N VAL A 151 19.94 -5.05 19.12
CA VAL A 151 21.38 -5.28 19.20
C VAL A 151 21.92 -5.45 17.79
N PRO A 152 22.78 -4.55 17.29
CA PRO A 152 23.23 -3.29 17.88
C PRO A 152 22.13 -2.21 18.00
N LYS A 153 22.25 -1.33 19.00
CA LYS A 153 21.26 -0.26 19.29
C LYS A 153 21.01 0.73 18.16
N GLN A 154 21.97 0.93 17.25
CA GLN A 154 21.80 1.86 16.12
C GLN A 154 20.59 1.54 15.23
N TYR A 155 20.13 0.28 15.20
CA TYR A 155 18.96 -0.12 14.42
C TYR A 155 17.63 0.36 15.01
N GLU A 156 17.61 0.84 16.26
CA GLU A 156 16.43 1.52 16.83
C GLU A 156 16.12 2.81 16.06
N ASN A 157 17.14 3.59 15.69
CA ASN A 157 16.94 4.81 14.91
C ASN A 157 16.28 4.51 13.55
N MET A 158 16.73 3.42 12.92
CA MET A 158 16.18 2.96 11.66
C MET A 158 14.71 2.53 11.83
N TYR A 159 14.42 1.74 12.87
CA TYR A 159 13.05 1.36 13.24
C TYR A 159 12.16 2.58 13.51
N PHE A 160 12.59 3.53 14.34
CA PHE A 160 11.81 4.71 14.71
C PHE A 160 11.55 5.64 13.52
N SER A 161 12.54 5.83 12.64
CA SER A 161 12.39 6.66 11.44
C SER A 161 11.19 6.20 10.61
N TRP A 162 11.05 4.89 10.43
CA TRP A 162 9.95 4.32 9.66
C TRP A 162 8.64 4.26 10.42
N MET A 163 8.68 3.84 11.68
CA MET A 163 7.45 3.63 12.45
C MET A 163 6.72 4.94 12.76
N ARG A 164 7.44 6.07 12.81
CA ARG A 164 6.85 7.40 13.06
C ARG A 164 6.16 8.01 11.83
N ASP A 165 6.55 7.59 10.63
CA ASP A 165 5.99 8.07 9.35
C ASP A 165 5.27 6.95 8.57
N ILE A 166 4.82 5.92 9.29
CA ILE A 166 4.24 4.73 8.68
C ILE A 166 2.89 5.05 8.03
N GLN A 167 2.75 4.64 6.78
CA GLN A 167 1.50 4.75 6.04
C GLN A 167 0.60 3.52 6.29
N ASP A 168 -0.69 3.67 6.02
CA ASP A 168 -1.62 2.55 6.09
C ASP A 168 -1.20 1.44 5.13
N TRP A 169 -1.29 0.19 5.60
CA TRP A 169 -0.69 -0.94 4.93
C TRP A 169 -1.71 -1.63 4.04
N CYS A 170 -1.51 -1.55 2.72
CA CYS A 170 -2.24 -2.36 1.75
C CYS A 170 -1.91 -3.85 1.95
N ILE A 171 -2.89 -4.63 2.38
CA ILE A 171 -2.77 -6.07 2.67
C ILE A 171 -3.33 -6.97 1.59
N SER A 172 -4.07 -6.46 0.61
CA SER A 172 -4.57 -7.24 -0.53
C SER A 172 -3.57 -7.31 -1.67
N ARG A 173 -3.55 -8.45 -2.36
CA ARG A 173 -2.68 -8.72 -3.51
C ARG A 173 -3.48 -9.49 -4.55
N GLN A 174 -3.38 -9.05 -5.81
CA GLN A 174 -3.95 -9.73 -6.98
C GLN A 174 -3.01 -10.87 -7.44
N LEU A 175 -2.76 -11.81 -6.54
CA LEU A 175 -1.88 -12.97 -6.76
C LEU A 175 -2.66 -14.26 -6.58
N TRP A 176 -2.22 -15.31 -7.26
CA TRP A 176 -2.84 -16.63 -7.12
C TRP A 176 -2.40 -17.37 -5.86
N TRP A 177 -1.26 -16.99 -5.29
CA TRP A 177 -0.69 -17.64 -4.11
C TRP A 177 -0.79 -16.75 -2.88
N GLY A 178 -1.53 -17.23 -1.89
CA GLY A 178 -1.69 -16.60 -0.59
C GLY A 178 -2.98 -17.05 0.09
N HIS A 179 -3.24 -16.51 1.27
CA HIS A 179 -4.50 -16.76 1.98
C HIS A 179 -5.58 -15.87 1.37
N ARG A 180 -6.66 -16.46 0.85
CA ARG A 180 -7.81 -15.69 0.33
C ARG A 180 -8.36 -14.76 1.40
N ILE A 181 -8.60 -13.51 1.02
CA ILE A 181 -9.20 -12.54 1.94
C ILE A 181 -10.58 -13.06 2.33
N PRO A 182 -10.89 -13.11 3.62
CA PRO A 182 -12.15 -13.68 4.07
C PRO A 182 -13.19 -12.55 4.10
N ALA A 183 -13.49 -12.03 2.90
CA ALA A 183 -14.51 -11.04 2.62
C ALA A 183 -15.39 -11.52 1.46
N TRP A 184 -16.68 -11.23 1.52
CA TRP A 184 -17.69 -11.65 0.56
C TRP A 184 -18.48 -10.45 0.08
N TYR A 185 -18.82 -10.45 -1.19
CA TYR A 185 -19.62 -9.43 -1.84
C TYR A 185 -20.95 -10.00 -2.25
N ASP A 186 -22.03 -9.26 -2.02
CA ASP A 186 -23.29 -9.52 -2.72
C ASP A 186 -23.30 -8.87 -4.12
N VAL A 187 -24.36 -9.13 -4.88
CA VAL A 187 -24.53 -8.62 -6.25
C VAL A 187 -24.62 -7.09 -6.35
N ASN A 188 -24.84 -6.39 -5.23
CA ASN A 188 -24.87 -4.93 -5.17
C ASN A 188 -23.52 -4.36 -4.71
N GLY A 189 -22.51 -5.20 -4.51
CA GLY A 189 -21.17 -4.80 -4.04
C GLY A 189 -21.10 -4.55 -2.53
N LYS A 190 -22.11 -4.91 -1.74
CA LYS A 190 -22.02 -4.78 -0.28
C LYS A 190 -21.08 -5.84 0.27
N VAL A 191 -20.17 -5.39 1.13
CA VAL A 191 -19.10 -6.22 1.71
C VAL A 191 -19.54 -6.82 3.04
N TYR A 192 -19.22 -8.11 3.22
CA TYR A 192 -19.39 -8.87 4.45
C TYR A 192 -18.06 -9.56 4.81
N VAL A 193 -17.70 -9.63 6.08
CA VAL A 193 -16.46 -10.26 6.56
C VAL A 193 -16.80 -11.32 7.60
N GLY A 194 -16.11 -12.45 7.56
CA GLY A 194 -16.35 -13.67 8.32
C GLY A 194 -15.24 -14.69 8.02
N ARG A 195 -15.22 -15.90 8.55
CA ARG A 195 -14.20 -16.93 8.19
C ARG A 195 -14.70 -17.90 7.14
N SER A 196 -16.02 -18.00 7.00
CA SER A 196 -16.69 -18.78 5.95
C SER A 196 -17.97 -18.09 5.48
N GLU A 197 -18.52 -18.57 4.36
CA GLU A 197 -19.79 -18.07 3.84
C GLU A 197 -20.94 -18.34 4.82
N GLU A 198 -20.93 -19.49 5.51
CA GLU A 198 -21.94 -19.85 6.52
C GLU A 198 -21.93 -18.87 7.70
N GLU A 199 -20.75 -18.48 8.18
CA GLU A 199 -20.61 -17.48 9.24
C GLU A 199 -21.18 -16.12 8.78
N VAL A 200 -20.80 -15.67 7.59
CA VAL A 200 -21.34 -14.43 7.01
C VAL A 200 -22.85 -14.47 6.90
N ARG A 201 -23.42 -15.56 6.39
CA ARG A 201 -24.88 -15.70 6.24
C ARG A 201 -25.58 -15.67 7.59
N SER A 202 -25.06 -16.40 8.57
CA SER A 202 -25.59 -16.47 9.93
C SER A 202 -25.58 -15.11 10.63
N GLU A 203 -24.43 -14.42 10.65
CA GLU A 203 -24.26 -13.16 11.39
C GLU A 203 -25.05 -11.99 10.76
N ASN A 204 -25.31 -12.07 9.47
CA ASN A 204 -25.99 -11.00 8.72
C ASN A 204 -27.45 -11.34 8.36
N ASN A 205 -27.99 -12.46 8.85
CA ASN A 205 -29.34 -12.95 8.57
C ASN A 205 -29.64 -13.03 7.05
N LEU A 206 -28.69 -13.53 6.27
CA LEU A 206 -28.83 -13.62 4.81
C LEU A 206 -29.52 -14.93 4.42
N GLY A 207 -30.54 -14.83 3.57
CA GLY A 207 -31.18 -16.00 2.98
C GLY A 207 -30.27 -16.71 1.97
N ALA A 208 -30.57 -17.98 1.68
CA ALA A 208 -29.83 -18.78 0.70
C ALA A 208 -29.94 -18.23 -0.75
N ASP A 209 -30.92 -17.37 -1.00
CA ASP A 209 -31.15 -16.66 -2.26
C ASP A 209 -30.18 -15.50 -2.50
N VAL A 210 -29.51 -15.01 -1.45
CA VAL A 210 -28.46 -13.99 -1.59
C VAL A 210 -27.21 -14.65 -2.16
N VAL A 211 -26.85 -14.30 -3.40
CA VAL A 211 -25.60 -14.75 -4.02
C VAL A 211 -24.44 -14.00 -3.38
N LEU A 212 -23.47 -14.74 -2.86
CA LEU A 212 -22.24 -14.22 -2.29
C LEU A 212 -21.05 -14.70 -3.11
N THR A 213 -20.09 -13.82 -3.34
CA THR A 213 -18.81 -14.15 -3.99
C THR A 213 -17.68 -13.74 -3.07
N GLN A 214 -16.79 -14.66 -2.73
CA GLN A 214 -15.61 -14.34 -1.93
C GLN A 214 -14.62 -13.51 -2.75
N ASP A 215 -14.02 -12.50 -2.12
CA ASP A 215 -12.93 -11.70 -2.69
C ASP A 215 -11.85 -12.59 -3.32
N GLU A 216 -11.45 -12.27 -4.55
CA GLU A 216 -10.44 -13.02 -5.30
C GLU A 216 -9.01 -12.74 -4.84
N ASP A 217 -8.81 -11.62 -4.15
CA ASP A 217 -7.52 -11.23 -3.63
C ASP A 217 -7.02 -12.16 -2.53
N VAL A 218 -5.69 -12.18 -2.40
CA VAL A 218 -4.99 -12.86 -1.31
C VAL A 218 -4.31 -11.86 -0.39
N LEU A 219 -4.11 -12.25 0.85
CA LEU A 219 -3.36 -11.49 1.84
C LEU A 219 -1.87 -11.45 1.48
N ASP A 220 -1.27 -10.28 1.69
CA ASP A 220 0.17 -10.05 1.64
C ASP A 220 0.93 -11.11 2.45
N THR A 221 2.02 -11.65 1.90
CA THR A 221 2.89 -12.60 2.61
C THR A 221 3.42 -12.01 3.92
N TRP A 222 3.62 -10.69 3.98
CA TRP A 222 4.01 -10.01 5.22
C TRP A 222 2.91 -9.98 6.28
N PHE A 223 1.64 -10.14 5.88
CA PHE A 223 0.51 -10.26 6.80
C PHE A 223 0.56 -11.57 7.56
N SER A 224 0.70 -12.70 6.87
CA SER A 224 0.81 -14.00 7.54
C SER A 224 2.13 -14.16 8.30
N SER A 225 3.26 -13.69 7.75
CA SER A 225 4.55 -13.79 8.42
C SER A 225 4.65 -12.90 9.67
N GLY A 226 3.90 -11.79 9.71
CA GLY A 226 3.77 -10.94 10.89
C GLY A 226 3.05 -11.63 12.07
N LEU A 227 2.33 -12.74 11.84
CA LEU A 227 1.67 -13.52 12.89
C LEU A 227 2.56 -14.64 13.47
N TRP A 228 3.79 -14.78 12.98
CA TRP A 228 4.66 -15.93 13.25
C TRP A 228 4.86 -16.24 14.74
N THR A 229 5.07 -15.20 15.55
CA THR A 229 5.46 -15.26 16.97
C THR A 229 4.43 -15.91 17.89
N PHE A 230 3.18 -16.05 17.44
CA PHE A 230 2.09 -16.64 18.23
C PHE A 230 1.27 -17.68 17.45
N SER A 231 1.11 -17.53 16.13
CA SER A 231 0.41 -18.52 15.30
C SER A 231 1.09 -19.89 15.32
N THR A 232 2.43 -19.92 15.34
CA THR A 232 3.22 -21.16 15.45
C THR A 232 3.08 -21.87 16.79
N LEU A 233 2.60 -21.16 17.80
CA LEU A 233 2.36 -21.68 19.14
C LEU A 233 0.90 -22.11 19.32
N GLY A 234 0.08 -22.11 18.26
CA GLY A 234 -1.31 -22.59 18.28
C GLY A 234 -2.36 -21.52 18.55
N TRP A 235 -2.00 -20.23 18.53
CA TRP A 235 -2.99 -19.15 18.50
C TRP A 235 -3.92 -19.32 17.27
N PRO A 236 -5.23 -19.07 17.39
CA PRO A 236 -5.93 -18.35 18.46
C PRO A 236 -6.21 -19.13 19.74
N GLU A 237 -5.90 -20.43 19.79
CA GLU A 237 -6.13 -21.26 20.98
C GLU A 237 -5.13 -20.94 22.10
N GLN A 238 -5.58 -21.05 23.35
CA GLN A 238 -4.77 -20.79 24.55
C GLN A 238 -3.94 -22.00 24.97
N THR A 239 -3.07 -22.44 24.06
CA THR A 239 -2.26 -23.66 24.23
C THR A 239 -1.20 -23.50 25.32
N ASP A 240 -0.70 -24.62 25.85
CA ASP A 240 0.42 -24.63 26.78
C ASP A 240 1.72 -24.12 26.12
N ALA A 241 1.89 -24.33 24.82
CA ALA A 241 3.03 -23.82 24.06
C ALA A 241 3.01 -22.29 24.01
N LEU A 242 1.86 -21.68 23.73
CA LEU A 242 1.71 -20.23 23.72
C LEU A 242 2.03 -19.65 25.11
N LYS A 243 1.49 -20.23 26.18
CA LYS A 243 1.75 -19.79 27.56
C LYS A 243 3.21 -19.92 27.98
N THR A 244 3.88 -20.97 27.51
CA THR A 244 5.26 -21.30 27.94
C THR A 244 6.31 -20.51 27.17
N PHE A 245 6.12 -20.35 25.85
CA PHE A 245 7.15 -19.83 24.95
C PHE A 245 6.93 -18.38 24.52
N HIS A 246 5.77 -17.78 24.81
CA HIS A 246 5.54 -16.35 24.61
C HIS A 246 5.82 -15.56 25.90
N PRO A 247 6.53 -14.42 25.85
CA PRO A 247 7.22 -13.86 24.68
C PRO A 247 8.58 -14.52 24.41
N THR A 248 8.99 -14.55 23.15
CA THR A 248 10.29 -15.11 22.72
C THR A 248 11.47 -14.31 23.32
N SER A 249 12.56 -14.97 23.68
CA SER A 249 13.72 -14.25 24.26
C SER A 249 14.48 -13.41 23.22
N VAL A 250 14.86 -14.01 22.09
CA VAL A 250 15.70 -13.37 21.06
C VAL A 250 15.15 -13.65 19.66
N MET A 251 14.97 -12.60 18.86
CA MET A 251 14.69 -12.69 17.43
C MET A 251 15.96 -12.34 16.64
N VAL A 252 16.47 -13.25 15.81
CA VAL A 252 17.69 -13.07 15.02
C VAL A 252 17.35 -12.83 13.55
N SER A 253 17.78 -11.71 12.96
CA SER A 253 17.48 -11.41 11.56
C SER A 253 18.48 -10.45 10.90
N GLY A 254 18.40 -10.31 9.58
CA GLY A 254 19.06 -9.25 8.85
C GLY A 254 18.33 -7.91 9.00
N PHE A 255 19.07 -6.81 8.89
CA PHE A 255 18.50 -5.47 9.05
C PHE A 255 17.56 -5.05 7.90
N ASP A 256 17.65 -5.73 6.76
CA ASP A 256 16.90 -5.45 5.52
C ASP A 256 15.40 -5.72 5.62
N ILE A 257 14.97 -6.52 6.60
CA ILE A 257 13.54 -6.85 6.82
C ILE A 257 12.98 -6.32 8.14
N ILE A 258 13.66 -5.35 8.77
CA ILE A 258 13.15 -4.68 9.98
C ILE A 258 11.74 -4.13 9.76
N PHE A 259 11.50 -3.46 8.63
CA PHE A 259 10.21 -2.82 8.35
C PHE A 259 9.14 -3.79 7.87
N PHE A 260 9.54 -4.73 7.01
CA PHE A 260 8.60 -5.65 6.38
C PHE A 260 8.16 -6.77 7.33
N TRP A 261 9.02 -7.21 8.25
CA TRP A 261 8.74 -8.35 9.10
C TRP A 261 8.74 -8.01 10.59
N ILE A 262 9.84 -7.47 11.11
CA ILE A 262 10.03 -7.29 12.56
C ILE A 262 9.02 -6.29 13.12
N ALA A 263 8.87 -5.14 12.46
CA ALA A 263 7.86 -4.15 12.81
C ALA A 263 6.43 -4.72 12.72
N ARG A 264 6.13 -5.54 11.71
CA ARG A 264 4.82 -6.20 11.56
C ARG A 264 4.56 -7.19 12.69
N MET A 265 5.55 -7.99 13.08
CA MET A 265 5.45 -8.89 14.23
C MET A 265 5.19 -8.13 15.53
N ILE A 266 5.89 -7.01 15.77
CA ILE A 266 5.66 -6.19 16.98
C ILE A 266 4.22 -5.65 16.98
N MET A 267 3.80 -5.00 15.90
CA MET A 267 2.45 -4.42 15.80
C MET A 267 1.35 -5.46 15.98
N LEU A 268 1.39 -6.56 15.22
CA LEU A 268 0.32 -7.56 15.24
C LEU A 268 0.31 -8.35 16.56
N THR A 269 1.47 -8.69 17.11
CA THR A 269 1.54 -9.39 18.41
C THR A 269 0.99 -8.51 19.52
N MET A 270 1.43 -7.26 19.59
CA MET A 270 0.95 -6.33 20.60
C MET A 270 -0.53 -5.97 20.41
N HIS A 271 -1.08 -6.12 19.20
CA HIS A 271 -2.51 -5.98 18.94
C HIS A 271 -3.32 -7.18 19.45
N PHE A 272 -2.93 -8.40 19.07
CA PHE A 272 -3.72 -9.61 19.33
C PHE A 272 -3.43 -10.29 20.68
N ILE A 273 -2.18 -10.21 21.17
CA ILE A 273 -1.77 -10.90 22.39
C ILE A 273 -1.77 -9.90 23.56
N LYS A 274 -2.68 -10.14 24.50
CA LYS A 274 -2.83 -9.37 25.73
C LYS A 274 -2.60 -10.25 26.95
N ASP A 275 -2.16 -9.66 28.05
CA ASP A 275 -2.20 -10.33 29.35
C ASP A 275 -3.62 -10.36 29.93
N GLU A 276 -3.79 -10.95 31.11
CA GLU A 276 -5.07 -11.08 31.81
C GLU A 276 -5.75 -9.73 32.11
N ASN A 277 -4.97 -8.63 32.14
CA ASN A 277 -5.46 -7.28 32.38
C ASN A 277 -5.70 -6.49 31.08
N GLY A 278 -5.58 -7.14 29.91
CA GLY A 278 -5.74 -6.51 28.61
C GLY A 278 -4.51 -5.72 28.13
N LYS A 279 -3.36 -5.82 28.83
CA LYS A 279 -2.14 -5.11 28.43
C LYS A 279 -1.46 -5.82 27.26
N PRO A 280 -1.04 -5.09 26.20
CA PRO A 280 -0.24 -5.66 25.11
C PRO A 280 1.01 -6.40 25.60
N GLN A 281 1.30 -7.56 25.00
CA GLN A 281 2.54 -8.30 25.21
C GLN A 281 3.47 -8.14 23.99
N VAL A 282 4.77 -7.94 24.23
CA VAL A 282 5.78 -7.85 23.17
C VAL A 282 6.03 -9.23 22.55
N PRO A 283 6.33 -9.34 21.24
CA PRO A 283 6.62 -10.65 20.63
C PRO A 283 7.94 -11.27 21.10
N PHE A 284 8.92 -10.42 21.37
CA PHE A 284 10.27 -10.81 21.77
C PHE A 284 10.92 -9.72 22.60
N LYS A 285 11.90 -10.09 23.44
CA LYS A 285 12.61 -9.16 24.33
C LYS A 285 13.83 -8.51 23.66
N THR A 286 14.54 -9.26 22.83
CA THR A 286 15.74 -8.77 22.13
C THR A 286 15.65 -9.05 20.64
N VAL A 287 16.04 -8.08 19.82
CA VAL A 287 16.18 -8.21 18.37
C VAL A 287 17.65 -8.12 18.02
N TYR A 288 18.25 -9.26 17.65
CA TYR A 288 19.65 -9.35 17.28
C TYR A 288 19.79 -9.26 15.76
N MET A 289 20.47 -8.20 15.30
CA MET A 289 20.69 -7.93 13.89
C MET A 289 22.03 -8.46 13.41
N THR A 290 22.00 -9.30 12.38
CA THR A 290 23.18 -9.74 11.67
C THR A 290 23.49 -8.81 10.49
N GLY A 291 24.73 -8.89 10.00
CA GLY A 291 25.07 -8.33 8.68
C GLY A 291 24.44 -9.14 7.55
N LEU A 292 24.57 -8.63 6.33
CA LEU A 292 24.27 -9.36 5.10
C LEU A 292 25.57 -9.93 4.54
N ILE A 293 25.56 -11.21 4.20
CA ILE A 293 26.65 -11.81 3.41
C ILE A 293 26.52 -11.28 1.98
N ARG A 294 27.65 -10.91 1.39
CA ARG A 294 27.76 -10.34 0.04
C ARG A 294 28.75 -11.15 -0.78
N ASP A 295 28.65 -11.05 -2.09
CA ASP A 295 29.65 -11.60 -3.00
C ASP A 295 30.98 -10.80 -2.95
N ASP A 296 31.96 -11.21 -3.75
CA ASP A 296 33.28 -10.60 -3.82
C ASP A 296 33.28 -9.19 -4.46
N GLU A 297 32.23 -8.84 -5.19
CA GLU A 297 31.99 -7.50 -5.73
C GLU A 297 31.20 -6.59 -4.75
N GLY A 298 30.74 -7.14 -3.63
CA GLY A 298 29.98 -6.42 -2.60
C GLY A 298 28.49 -6.28 -2.89
N GLN A 299 27.96 -7.07 -3.84
CA GLN A 299 26.54 -7.20 -4.13
C GLN A 299 25.88 -8.19 -3.16
N LYS A 300 24.58 -7.99 -2.88
CA LYS A 300 23.79 -8.85 -2.00
C LYS A 300 23.46 -10.17 -2.69
#